data_AF-A0A7Y0PS16-F1
#
_entry.id   AF-A0A7Y0PS16-F1
#
_cell.length_a   1.000
_cell.length_b   1.000
_cell.length_c   1.000
_cell.angle_alpha   90.00
_cell.angle_beta   90.00
_cell.angle_gamma   90.00
#
_symmetry.space_group_name_H-M   'P 1'
#
loop_
_entity.id
_entity.type
_entity.pdbx_description
1 polymer ?
#
loop_
_entity_poly.entity_id
_entity_poly.type
_entity_poly.pdbx_seq_one_letter_code
_entity_poly.pdbx_strand_id
1 'polypeptide(L)'
;MDFVVAFFHHCAFATSSTHGSDAGVRAAVAPLFDEFSVDLALQGHNHQYERSNPIRFGRSSVQAPDGATVRPETDGTTYVCVGSGGRPRYGWQPNETDRYRGSTGPDSGVEVVSFQATGATTKIPDAVDWSQARYLDYAYVTVDVAPPPGPGQTTTMTLRTITDTGREIDRVVLERRAR
;
A
#
# COMPACT_ATOMS: atom_id res chain seq x y z
N MET A 1 6.67 -1.18 -22.12
CA MET A 1 6.57 -1.66 -20.72
C MET A 1 5.42 -0.90 -20.11
N ASP A 2 4.33 -1.57 -19.75
CA ASP A 2 3.11 -0.89 -19.30
C ASP A 2 3.03 -0.75 -17.78
N PHE A 3 3.60 -1.69 -17.02
CA PHE A 3 3.71 -1.60 -15.57
C PHE A 3 5.00 -2.26 -15.07
N VAL A 4 5.56 -1.70 -14.00
CA VAL A 4 6.66 -2.24 -13.21
C VAL A 4 6.14 -2.53 -11.81
N VAL A 5 6.17 -3.81 -11.43
CA VAL A 5 5.73 -4.28 -10.12
C VAL A 5 6.92 -4.88 -9.38
N ALA A 6 7.14 -4.46 -8.14
CA ALA A 6 8.16 -5.01 -7.26
C ALA A 6 7.54 -5.86 -6.15
N PHE A 7 8.25 -6.91 -5.73
CA PHE A 7 7.88 -7.73 -4.57
C PHE A 7 9.07 -7.90 -3.63
N PHE A 8 8.85 -7.74 -2.33
CA PHE A 8 9.87 -7.95 -1.29
C PHE A 8 9.20 -8.27 0.07
N HIS A 9 9.93 -8.90 1.00
CA HIS A 9 9.29 -9.41 2.21
C HIS A 9 8.98 -8.33 3.26
N HIS A 10 10.02 -7.64 3.76
CA HIS A 10 9.89 -6.64 4.85
C HIS A 10 9.28 -5.33 4.34
N CYS A 11 8.37 -4.75 5.12
CA CYS A 11 7.64 -3.55 4.70
C CYS A 11 8.51 -2.30 4.66
N ALA A 12 8.62 -1.64 3.50
CA ALA A 12 9.18 -0.29 3.40
C ALA A 12 8.23 0.75 4.01
N PHE A 13 6.92 0.51 3.87
CA PHE A 13 5.85 1.35 4.41
C PHE A 13 4.80 0.48 5.08
N ALA A 14 4.72 0.54 6.41
CA ALA A 14 3.67 -0.09 7.20
C ALA A 14 3.41 0.66 8.52
N THR A 15 2.19 0.50 9.03
CA THR A 15 1.70 1.09 10.28
C THR A 15 1.35 0.04 11.35
N SER A 16 1.79 -1.21 11.19
CA SER A 16 1.62 -2.23 12.25
C SER A 16 2.30 -1.80 13.55
N SER A 17 1.69 -2.11 14.69
CA SER A 17 2.35 -1.96 16.00
C SER A 17 3.44 -3.01 16.24
N THR A 18 3.36 -4.15 15.56
CA THR A 18 4.32 -5.25 15.72
C THR A 18 5.61 -4.96 14.94
N HIS A 19 5.50 -4.72 13.63
CA HIS A 19 6.59 -4.20 12.82
C HIS A 19 6.11 -3.01 11.98
N GLY A 20 6.59 -1.81 12.31
CA GLY A 20 6.36 -0.62 11.51
C GLY A 20 7.11 -0.68 10.19
N SER A 21 7.52 0.48 9.70
CA SER A 21 8.30 0.54 8.47
C SER A 21 9.76 0.18 8.72
N ASP A 22 10.35 -0.67 7.89
CA ASP A 22 11.77 -0.98 7.95
C ASP A 22 12.57 0.17 7.31
N ALA A 23 13.35 0.90 8.11
CA ALA A 23 14.10 2.06 7.63
C ALA A 23 15.18 1.70 6.61
N GLY A 24 15.82 0.52 6.77
CA GLY A 24 16.86 0.06 5.86
C GLY A 24 16.28 -0.29 4.50
N VAL A 25 15.17 -1.05 4.49
CA VAL A 25 14.46 -1.37 3.25
C VAL A 25 13.94 -0.09 2.60
N ARG A 26 13.26 0.79 3.35
CA ARG A 26 12.74 2.05 2.83
C ARG A 26 13.84 2.90 2.18
N ALA A 27 14.97 3.09 2.87
CA ALA A 27 16.09 3.88 2.36
C ALA A 27 16.71 3.28 1.09
N ALA A 28 16.72 1.95 0.96
CA ALA A 28 17.26 1.27 -0.21
C ALA A 28 16.30 1.32 -1.41
N VAL A 29 15.00 1.11 -1.20
CA VAL A 29 14.05 0.89 -2.32
C VAL A 29 13.27 2.14 -2.71
N ALA A 30 12.89 3.01 -1.77
CA ALA A 30 12.01 4.14 -2.09
C ALA A 30 12.64 5.13 -3.09
N PRO A 31 13.93 5.52 -2.96
CA PRO A 31 14.56 6.40 -3.95
C PRO A 31 14.62 5.77 -5.35
N LEU A 32 14.88 4.47 -5.44
CA LEU A 32 14.90 3.74 -6.71
C LEU A 32 13.51 3.66 -7.32
N PHE A 33 12.47 3.46 -6.51
CA PHE A 33 11.10 3.36 -6.99
C PHE A 33 10.60 4.72 -7.51
N ASP A 34 11.00 5.82 -6.87
CA ASP A 34 10.79 7.18 -7.37
C ASP A 34 11.55 7.42 -8.70
N GLU A 35 12.82 7.03 -8.79
CA GLU A 35 13.66 7.21 -9.99
C GLU A 35 13.13 6.42 -11.19
N PHE A 36 12.79 5.14 -10.98
CA PHE A 36 12.38 4.23 -12.05
C PHE A 36 10.86 4.19 -12.28
N SER A 37 10.09 5.00 -11.53
CA SER A 37 8.63 5.06 -11.63
C SER A 37 7.98 3.66 -11.49
N VAL A 38 8.30 2.98 -10.40
CA VAL A 38 7.64 1.71 -10.03
C VAL A 38 6.17 2.00 -9.73
N ASP A 39 5.28 1.16 -10.27
CA ASP A 39 3.84 1.43 -10.19
C ASP A 39 3.24 0.88 -8.89
N LEU A 40 3.61 -0.37 -8.58
CA LEU A 40 3.09 -1.14 -7.46
C LEU A 40 4.21 -1.88 -6.74
N ALA A 41 4.24 -1.77 -5.42
CA ALA A 41 5.15 -2.49 -4.55
C ALA A 41 4.35 -3.42 -3.62
N LEU A 42 4.48 -4.72 -3.83
CA LEU A 42 3.88 -5.74 -2.98
C LEU A 42 4.86 -6.15 -1.88
N GLN A 43 4.41 -6.09 -0.64
CA GLN A 43 5.18 -6.44 0.54
C GLN A 43 4.41 -7.40 1.46
N GLY A 44 5.16 -8.19 2.23
CA GLY A 44 4.60 -9.17 3.15
C GLY A 44 4.93 -8.83 4.60
N HIS A 45 5.42 -9.82 5.34
CA HIS A 45 5.91 -9.74 6.71
C HIS A 45 4.86 -9.42 7.77
N ASN A 46 4.15 -8.31 7.65
CA ASN A 46 3.09 -7.94 8.57
C ASN A 46 1.81 -8.73 8.30
N HIS A 47 1.28 -9.39 9.32
CA HIS A 47 0.10 -10.26 9.21
C HIS A 47 -1.21 -9.47 9.19
N GLN A 48 -1.33 -8.54 8.24
CA GLN A 48 -2.45 -7.65 8.02
C GLN A 48 -2.44 -7.17 6.57
N TYR A 49 -3.54 -6.57 6.13
CA TYR A 49 -3.59 -5.83 4.88
C TYR A 49 -3.45 -4.33 5.13
N GLU A 50 -2.58 -3.68 4.37
CA GLU A 50 -2.43 -2.24 4.37
C GLU A 50 -2.05 -1.76 2.96
N ARG A 51 -2.81 -0.82 2.40
CA ARG A 51 -2.47 -0.15 1.15
C ARG A 51 -2.22 1.33 1.42
N SER A 52 -1.15 1.84 0.82
CA SER A 52 -0.82 3.25 0.85
C SER A 52 -1.59 4.05 -0.21
N ASN A 53 -1.65 5.36 0.01
CA ASN A 53 -1.70 6.34 -1.07
C ASN A 53 -0.46 6.17 -1.98
N PRO A 54 -0.48 6.68 -3.22
CA PRO A 54 0.75 6.78 -4.00
C PRO A 54 1.76 7.66 -3.25
N ILE A 55 2.94 7.09 -3.02
CA ILE A 55 4.03 7.73 -2.28
C ILE A 55 5.08 8.21 -3.26
N ARG A 56 5.52 9.45 -3.06
CA ARG A 56 6.70 10.04 -3.68
C ARG A 56 7.47 10.83 -2.64
N PHE A 57 8.79 10.67 -2.60
CA PHE A 57 9.64 11.33 -1.59
C PHE A 57 9.19 11.05 -0.14
N GLY A 58 8.65 9.85 0.12
CA GLY A 58 8.24 9.40 1.45
C GLY A 58 6.92 9.98 1.99
N ARG A 59 6.17 10.74 1.17
CA ARG A 59 4.86 11.30 1.52
C ARG A 59 3.81 10.90 0.50
N SER A 60 2.53 11.00 0.88
CA SER A 60 1.44 10.93 -0.10
C SER A 60 1.57 12.08 -1.09
N SER A 61 1.54 11.78 -2.39
CA SER A 61 1.39 12.83 -3.41
C SER A 61 -0.06 13.25 -3.60
N VAL A 62 -0.98 12.30 -3.45
CA VAL A 62 -2.43 12.47 -3.55
C VAL A 62 -3.13 11.41 -2.69
N GLN A 63 -4.32 11.71 -2.19
CA GLN A 63 -5.16 10.72 -1.50
C GLN A 63 -5.82 9.77 -2.51
N ALA A 64 -5.83 8.47 -2.21
CA ALA A 64 -6.33 7.41 -3.10
C ALA A 64 -7.30 6.47 -2.36
N PRO A 65 -8.48 6.96 -1.93
CA PRO A 65 -9.48 6.16 -1.23
C PRO A 65 -9.96 4.95 -2.07
N ASP A 66 -10.76 4.07 -1.48
CA ASP A 66 -11.38 2.94 -2.19
C ASP A 66 -12.06 3.41 -3.50
N GLY A 67 -11.74 2.73 -4.60
CA GLY A 67 -12.22 3.04 -5.95
C GLY A 67 -11.42 4.13 -6.67
N ALA A 68 -10.38 4.71 -6.07
CA ALA A 68 -9.58 5.75 -6.70
C ALA A 68 -8.82 5.24 -7.94
N THR A 69 -8.50 6.19 -8.82
CA THR A 69 -7.57 6.00 -9.93
C THR A 69 -6.32 6.82 -9.67
N VAL A 70 -5.16 6.18 -9.80
CA VAL A 70 -3.82 6.71 -9.51
C VAL A 70 -2.98 6.66 -10.79
N ARG A 71 -2.10 7.63 -10.98
CA ARG A 71 -1.17 7.72 -12.11
C ARG A 71 0.26 7.61 -11.59
N PRO A 72 0.86 6.41 -11.53
CA PRO A 72 2.14 6.25 -10.84
C PRO A 72 3.27 7.10 -11.41
N GLU A 73 3.24 7.41 -12.70
CA GLU A 73 4.23 8.29 -13.35
C GLU A 73 4.28 9.68 -12.73
N THR A 74 3.16 10.22 -12.22
CA THR A 74 3.08 11.53 -11.55
C THR A 74 2.91 11.42 -10.05
N ASP A 75 2.12 10.45 -9.60
CA ASP A 75 1.68 10.34 -8.22
C ASP A 75 2.69 9.52 -7.40
N GLY A 76 3.45 8.63 -8.03
CA GLY A 76 4.42 7.77 -7.35
C GLY A 76 3.89 6.36 -7.06
N THR A 77 4.65 5.62 -6.26
CA THR A 77 4.45 4.17 -6.09
C THR A 77 3.34 3.89 -5.09
N THR A 78 2.43 2.97 -5.41
CA THR A 78 1.49 2.43 -4.43
C THR A 78 2.12 1.23 -3.73
N TYR A 79 2.22 1.26 -2.40
CA TYR A 79 2.73 0.17 -1.58
C TYR A 79 1.57 -0.61 -0.95
N VAL A 80 1.67 -1.94 -0.97
CA VAL A 80 0.64 -2.83 -0.43
C VAL A 80 1.29 -3.89 0.44
N CYS A 81 1.07 -3.81 1.74
CA CYS A 81 1.26 -4.93 2.64
C CYS A 81 0.10 -5.91 2.48
N VAL A 82 0.41 -7.12 2.02
CA VAL A 82 -0.54 -8.23 1.90
C VAL A 82 0.04 -9.48 2.57
N GLY A 83 0.43 -9.35 3.84
CA GLY A 83 0.95 -10.46 4.65
C GLY A 83 -0.13 -11.21 5.43
N SER A 84 -1.41 -10.89 5.23
CA SER A 84 -2.58 -11.49 5.90
C SER A 84 -2.98 -12.87 5.34
N GLY A 85 -2.02 -13.71 4.94
CA GLY A 85 -2.30 -14.98 4.27
C GLY A 85 -2.70 -16.16 5.17
N GLY A 86 -2.75 -16.01 6.50
CA GLY A 86 -3.21 -17.08 7.40
C GLY A 86 -2.49 -17.24 8.75
N ARG A 87 -1.42 -16.49 9.03
CA ARG A 87 -0.78 -16.46 10.36
C ARG A 87 -1.61 -15.62 11.35
N PRO A 88 -1.43 -15.77 12.68
CA PRO A 88 -2.09 -14.90 13.66
C PRO A 88 -1.84 -13.42 13.34
N ARG A 89 -2.93 -12.65 13.35
CA ARG A 89 -2.96 -11.24 12.97
C ARG A 89 -2.08 -10.41 13.90
N TYR A 90 -1.47 -9.37 13.34
CA TYR A 90 -0.86 -8.30 14.12
C TYR A 90 -1.92 -7.27 14.53
N GLY A 91 -1.48 -6.17 15.15
CA GLY A 91 -2.35 -5.07 15.55
C GLY A 91 -1.94 -3.75 14.91
N TRP A 92 -2.88 -2.81 14.93
CA TRP A 92 -2.57 -1.42 14.66
C TRP A 92 -1.91 -0.74 15.87
N GLN A 93 -1.42 0.47 15.65
CA GLN A 93 -0.93 1.36 16.70
C GLN A 93 -2.09 1.76 17.63
N PRO A 94 -1.78 2.27 18.85
CA PRO A 94 -2.84 2.74 19.75
C PRO A 94 -3.77 3.75 19.06
N ASN A 95 -5.09 3.55 19.24
CA ASN A 95 -6.16 4.36 18.65
C ASN A 95 -6.29 4.27 17.12
N GLU A 96 -5.53 3.40 16.46
CA GLU A 96 -5.68 3.16 15.02
C GLU A 96 -6.60 1.96 14.78
N THR A 97 -7.47 2.09 13.79
CA THR A 97 -8.49 1.08 13.46
C THR A 97 -8.51 0.75 11.97
N ASP A 98 -9.15 -0.37 11.64
CA ASP A 98 -9.42 -0.75 10.26
C ASP A 98 -10.08 0.39 9.46
N ARG A 99 -9.71 0.48 8.18
CA ARG A 99 -10.23 1.46 7.22
C ARG A 99 -10.36 0.80 5.86
N TYR A 100 -11.56 0.36 5.50
CA TYR A 100 -11.82 -0.32 4.24
C TYR A 100 -13.26 -0.08 3.77
N ARG A 101 -13.62 -0.56 2.58
CA ARG A 101 -14.97 -0.47 2.03
C ARG A 101 -15.99 -1.06 3.00
N GLY A 102 -16.92 -0.23 3.46
CA GLY A 102 -17.98 -0.63 4.39
C GLY A 102 -17.58 -0.57 5.87
N SER A 103 -16.34 -0.21 6.21
CA SER A 103 -15.96 0.13 7.58
C SER A 103 -14.76 1.05 7.57
N THR A 104 -14.98 2.33 7.82
CA THR A 104 -13.88 3.26 8.06
C THR A 104 -13.36 3.15 9.50
N GLY A 105 -14.08 2.53 10.45
CA GLY A 105 -13.70 2.64 11.86
C GLY A 105 -13.90 4.06 12.44
N PRO A 106 -14.13 4.20 13.75
CA PRO A 106 -14.39 5.49 14.39
C PRO A 106 -13.15 6.40 14.42
N ASP A 107 -11.96 5.80 14.41
CA ASP A 107 -10.68 6.49 14.62
C ASP A 107 -9.74 6.37 13.42
N SER A 108 -10.24 6.00 12.22
CA SER A 108 -9.36 6.00 11.05
C SER A 108 -9.13 7.41 10.48
N GLY A 109 -7.98 7.96 10.82
CA GLY A 109 -7.45 9.17 10.21
C GLY A 109 -6.86 8.90 8.82
N VAL A 110 -6.55 9.98 8.11
CA VAL A 110 -5.57 9.96 7.00
C VAL A 110 -4.15 10.15 7.53
N GLU A 111 -4.01 10.81 8.69
CA GLU A 111 -2.79 10.84 9.47
C GLU A 111 -2.80 9.70 10.48
N VAL A 112 -1.73 8.92 10.48
CA VAL A 112 -1.57 7.71 11.29
C VAL A 112 -0.26 7.80 12.06
N VAL A 113 -0.31 7.54 13.36
CA VAL A 113 0.90 7.41 14.17
C VAL A 113 1.57 6.09 13.82
N SER A 114 2.89 6.09 13.65
CA SER A 114 3.67 4.88 13.34
C SER A 114 5.12 5.02 13.85
N PHE A 115 5.99 4.14 13.38
CA PHE A 115 7.43 4.23 13.59
C PHE A 115 8.21 3.61 12.43
N GLN A 116 9.47 4.02 12.30
CA GLN A 116 10.48 3.35 11.49
C GLN A 116 11.40 2.52 12.39
N ALA A 117 11.56 1.24 12.08
CA ALA A 117 12.50 0.34 12.73
C ALA A 117 13.88 0.49 12.09
N THR A 118 14.90 0.84 12.89
CA THR A 118 16.31 0.94 12.45
C THR A 118 17.18 -0.21 12.95
N GLY A 119 16.57 -1.17 13.64
CA GLY A 119 17.20 -2.36 14.20
C GLY A 119 16.17 -3.16 15.01
N ALA A 120 16.63 -4.17 15.76
CA ALA A 120 15.72 -5.07 16.49
C ALA A 120 14.91 -4.37 17.59
N THR A 121 15.45 -3.33 18.22
CA THR A 121 14.83 -2.65 19.37
C THR A 121 14.62 -1.15 19.16
N THR A 122 15.32 -0.53 18.20
CA THR A 122 15.27 0.91 17.98
C THR A 122 14.11 1.27 17.05
N LYS A 123 13.24 2.14 17.54
CA LYS A 123 12.09 2.69 16.83
C LYS A 123 12.19 4.21 16.79
N ILE A 124 12.11 4.80 15.59
CA ILE A 124 12.01 6.24 15.39
C ILE A 124 10.53 6.55 15.17
N PRO A 125 9.88 7.36 16.03
CA PRO A 125 8.49 7.76 15.83
C PRO A 125 8.26 8.38 14.45
N ASP A 126 7.14 8.04 13.84
CA ASP A 126 6.72 8.53 12.52
C ASP A 126 5.25 8.96 12.57
N ALA A 127 4.91 9.97 11.80
CA ALA A 127 3.53 10.39 11.56
C ALA A 127 3.33 10.42 10.05
N VAL A 128 2.40 9.60 9.58
CA VAL A 128 2.29 9.28 8.16
C VAL A 128 0.93 9.68 7.61
N ASP A 129 0.91 10.22 6.40
CA ASP A 129 -0.29 10.66 5.69
C ASP A 129 -0.78 9.66 4.63
N TRP A 130 -0.04 8.54 4.49
CA TRP A 130 -0.14 7.64 3.35
C TRP A 130 -0.87 6.35 3.64
N SER A 131 -1.16 5.98 4.88
CA SER A 131 -1.88 4.73 5.18
C SER A 131 -3.37 4.87 4.84
N GLN A 132 -3.80 4.33 3.70
CA GLN A 132 -5.10 4.67 3.10
C GLN A 132 -6.17 3.59 3.31
N ALA A 133 -5.82 2.32 3.17
CA ALA A 133 -6.71 1.21 3.46
C ALA A 133 -6.03 0.22 4.40
N ARG A 134 -6.76 -0.28 5.39
CA ARG A 134 -6.26 -1.09 6.51
C ARG A 134 -7.27 -2.15 6.89
N TYR A 135 -6.82 -3.39 7.07
CA TYR A 135 -7.67 -4.49 7.50
C TYR A 135 -6.91 -5.54 8.32
N LEU A 136 -7.34 -5.78 9.57
CA LEU A 136 -6.84 -6.83 10.46
C LEU A 136 -7.63 -8.13 10.30
N ASP A 137 -7.76 -8.62 9.07
CA ASP A 137 -8.12 -10.01 8.86
C ASP A 137 -7.53 -10.57 7.58
N TYR A 138 -7.84 -11.83 7.32
CA TYR A 138 -7.34 -12.55 6.16
C TYR A 138 -7.85 -11.97 4.86
N ALA A 139 -6.91 -11.63 3.98
CA ALA A 139 -7.20 -11.10 2.67
C ALA A 139 -6.08 -11.45 1.69
N TYR A 140 -6.42 -11.42 0.41
CA TYR A 140 -5.49 -11.53 -0.70
C TYR A 140 -5.78 -10.44 -1.72
N VAL A 141 -4.81 -10.16 -2.59
CA VAL A 141 -4.99 -9.21 -3.68
C VAL A 141 -5.09 -9.92 -5.02
N THR A 142 -5.93 -9.40 -5.90
CA THR A 142 -5.94 -9.75 -7.32
C THR A 142 -5.52 -8.55 -8.15
N VAL A 143 -4.83 -8.80 -9.25
CA VAL A 143 -4.34 -7.78 -10.17
C VAL A 143 -4.79 -8.13 -11.57
N ASP A 144 -5.60 -7.25 -12.16
CA ASP A 144 -6.10 -7.38 -13.53
C ASP A 144 -5.51 -6.26 -14.39
N VAL A 145 -4.74 -6.62 -15.43
CA VAL A 145 -4.16 -5.65 -16.38
C VAL A 145 -4.94 -5.68 -17.69
N ALA A 146 -5.42 -4.53 -18.12
CA ALA A 146 -6.12 -4.38 -19.40
C ALA A 146 -5.37 -3.41 -20.33
N PRO A 147 -5.15 -3.78 -21.61
CA PRO A 147 -4.55 -2.91 -22.61
C PRO A 147 -5.43 -1.68 -22.87
N PRO A 148 -4.90 -0.60 -23.48
CA PRO A 148 -5.70 0.57 -23.81
C PRO A 148 -6.80 0.19 -24.83
N PRO A 149 -8.06 0.63 -24.61
CA PRO A 149 -9.17 0.32 -25.53
C PRO A 149 -9.02 0.91 -26.94
N GLY A 150 -8.13 1.88 -27.13
CA GLY A 150 -7.84 2.48 -28.42
C GLY A 150 -6.64 3.42 -28.40
N PRO A 151 -6.24 3.96 -29.57
CA PRO A 151 -5.10 4.87 -29.68
C PRO A 151 -5.23 6.08 -28.76
N GLY A 152 -4.16 6.42 -28.04
CA GLY A 152 -4.11 7.56 -27.12
C GLY A 152 -4.76 7.33 -25.76
N GLN A 153 -5.33 6.14 -25.50
CA GLN A 153 -5.84 5.76 -24.18
C GLN A 153 -4.76 5.09 -23.32
N THR A 154 -5.04 4.93 -22.03
CA THR A 154 -4.12 4.38 -21.02
C THR A 154 -4.33 2.89 -20.80
N THR A 155 -3.25 2.17 -20.53
CA THR A 155 -3.30 0.82 -19.96
C THR A 155 -3.73 0.96 -18.50
N THR A 156 -4.56 0.03 -18.00
CA THR A 156 -5.02 0.02 -16.61
C THR A 156 -4.56 -1.25 -15.90
N MET A 157 -4.19 -1.10 -14.63
CA MET A 157 -4.01 -2.19 -13.68
C MET A 157 -5.00 -1.99 -12.54
N THR A 158 -5.97 -2.89 -12.39
CA THR A 158 -6.90 -2.86 -11.26
C THR A 158 -6.41 -3.79 -10.18
N LEU A 159 -6.07 -3.24 -9.01
CA LEU A 159 -5.82 -3.98 -7.79
C LEU A 159 -7.12 -4.09 -6.99
N ARG A 160 -7.49 -5.31 -6.61
CA ARG A 160 -8.62 -5.58 -5.69
C ARG A 160 -8.12 -6.34 -4.49
N THR A 161 -8.66 -6.01 -3.32
CA THR A 161 -8.39 -6.76 -2.08
C THR A 161 -9.64 -7.50 -1.67
N ILE A 162 -9.53 -8.81 -1.52
CA ILE A 162 -10.63 -9.73 -1.28
C ILE A 162 -10.35 -10.47 0.02
N THR A 163 -11.34 -10.53 0.91
CA THR A 163 -11.24 -11.30 2.16
C THR A 163 -11.26 -12.80 1.89
N ASP A 164 -10.86 -13.59 2.89
CA ASP A 164 -11.04 -15.05 2.91
C ASP A 164 -12.49 -15.51 2.69
N THR A 165 -13.46 -14.66 3.01
CA THR A 165 -14.90 -14.86 2.75
C THR A 165 -15.37 -14.44 1.36
N GLY A 166 -14.48 -13.96 0.49
CA GLY A 166 -14.80 -13.54 -0.88
C GLY A 166 -15.35 -12.12 -1.01
N ARG A 167 -15.32 -11.30 0.05
CA ARG A 167 -15.78 -9.92 0.03
C ARG A 167 -14.68 -9.00 -0.47
N GLU A 168 -14.94 -8.22 -1.52
CA GLU A 168 -14.02 -7.16 -1.94
C GLU A 168 -14.12 -5.96 -0.97
N ILE A 169 -13.01 -5.67 -0.29
CA ILE A 169 -12.93 -4.64 0.76
C ILE A 169 -12.15 -3.39 0.32
N ASP A 170 -11.46 -3.45 -0.81
CA ASP A 170 -10.71 -2.31 -1.32
C ASP A 170 -10.39 -2.49 -2.81
N ARG A 171 -10.30 -1.37 -3.53
CA ARG A 171 -9.93 -1.33 -4.95
C ARG A 171 -9.15 -0.06 -5.26
N VAL A 172 -8.12 -0.17 -6.09
CA VAL A 172 -7.47 0.98 -6.73
C VAL A 172 -7.14 0.64 -8.18
N VAL A 173 -7.24 1.63 -9.06
CA VAL A 173 -6.85 1.51 -10.47
C VAL A 173 -5.57 2.32 -10.69
N LEU A 174 -4.55 1.70 -11.28
CA LEU A 174 -3.33 2.37 -11.72
C LEU A 174 -3.43 2.58 -13.24
N GLU A 175 -3.25 3.81 -13.71
CA GLU A 175 -3.29 4.16 -15.12
C GLU A 175 -1.90 4.60 -15.61
N ARG A 176 -1.48 4.02 -16.74
CA ARG A 176 -0.23 4.40 -17.42
C ARG A 176 -0.47 4.62 -18.90
N ARG A 177 0.21 5.62 -19.49
CA ARG A 177 0.28 5.73 -20.94
C ARG A 177 1.26 4.69 -21.46
N ALA A 178 0.82 3.88 -22.42
CA ALA A 178 1.73 3.00 -23.15
C ALA A 178 2.83 3.85 -23.81
N ARG A 179 4.10 3.46 -23.62
CA ARG A 179 5.28 4.10 -24.22
C ARG A 179 5.69 3.40 -25.50
#